data_AF-A0A328Q785-F1
#
_entry.id   AF-A0A328Q785-F1
#
_cell.length_a   1.000
_cell.length_b   1.000
_cell.length_c   1.000
_cell.angle_alpha   90.00
_cell.angle_beta   90.00
_cell.angle_gamma   90.00
#
_symmetry.space_group_name_H-M   'P 1'
#
loop_
_entity.id
_entity.type
_entity.pdbx_description
1 polymer ?
#
loop_
_entity_poly.entity_id
_entity_poly.type
_entity_poly.pdbx_seq_one_letter_code
_entity_poly.pdbx_strand_id
1 'polypeptide(L)'
;MTSAQTSMFVKEETGITAEGPISATVNSTITINGTLMDASDNGIANATITVVFEGKDYTTTTNGDGKFTCDIMTTTVGDNIPVTVRYDGNDTYMASSEIISVDVEKLGSELTLNPVNNTDINSTVDVSGLLSEEYTQKAIANSTVTIKVDPISYNTLTDDNGNFKVTIKAAA
;
A
#
# COMPACT_ATOMS: atom_id res chain seq x y z
N MET A 1 8.42 -63.55 23.36
CA MET A 1 7.86 -62.30 23.87
C MET A 1 7.74 -61.36 22.70
N THR A 2 6.53 -60.97 22.33
CA THR A 2 6.31 -59.95 21.30
C THR A 2 6.10 -58.65 22.04
N SER A 3 7.02 -57.69 21.90
CA SER A 3 6.79 -56.32 22.36
C SER A 3 6.27 -55.49 21.19
N ALA A 4 5.34 -54.59 21.49
CA ALA A 4 4.99 -53.48 20.63
C ALA A 4 5.47 -52.21 21.35
N GLN A 5 6.20 -51.35 20.64
CA GLN A 5 6.58 -50.03 21.10
C GLN A 5 5.84 -49.01 20.23
N THR A 6 5.19 -48.06 20.87
CA THR A 6 4.65 -46.86 20.20
C THR A 6 5.34 -45.64 20.78
N SER A 7 5.72 -44.70 19.93
CA SER A 7 6.26 -43.39 20.31
C SER A 7 5.27 -42.33 19.88
N MET A 8 4.75 -41.57 20.85
CA MET A 8 3.92 -40.39 20.60
C MET A 8 4.86 -39.19 20.51
N PHE A 9 5.01 -38.61 19.32
CA PHE A 9 5.68 -37.32 19.15
C PHE A 9 4.64 -36.23 19.32
N VAL A 10 4.76 -35.45 20.39
CA VAL A 10 3.92 -34.27 20.62
C VAL A 10 4.72 -33.06 20.18
N LYS A 11 4.20 -32.29 19.21
CA LYS A 11 4.77 -31.01 18.81
C LYS A 11 4.37 -29.93 19.83
N GLU A 12 5.22 -28.94 20.02
CA GLU A 12 4.95 -27.79 20.89
C GLU A 12 4.03 -26.78 20.19
N GLU A 13 3.04 -26.26 20.91
CA GLU A 13 2.17 -25.20 20.42
C GLU A 13 2.97 -23.92 20.16
N THR A 14 2.51 -23.12 19.19
CA THR A 14 3.11 -21.83 18.87
C THR A 14 2.05 -20.74 18.83
N GLY A 15 2.46 -19.53 19.21
CA GLY A 15 1.71 -18.30 19.03
C GLY A 15 2.45 -17.38 18.07
N ILE A 16 1.76 -16.94 17.02
CA ILE A 16 2.24 -15.90 16.13
C ILE A 16 1.45 -14.61 16.38
N THR A 17 2.14 -13.48 16.44
CA THR A 17 1.53 -12.15 16.46
C THR A 17 1.91 -11.40 15.21
N ALA A 18 1.08 -10.44 14.81
CA ALA A 18 1.36 -9.55 13.71
C ALA A 18 0.81 -8.15 14.01
N GLU A 19 1.57 -7.14 13.64
CA GLU A 19 1.18 -5.73 13.70
C GLU A 19 1.66 -5.01 12.44
N GLY A 20 0.86 -4.05 11.99
CA GLY A 20 1.12 -3.26 10.80
C GLY A 20 0.37 -1.92 10.90
N PRO A 21 0.53 -1.03 9.90
CA PRO A 21 -0.26 0.19 9.85
C PRO A 21 -1.74 -0.14 9.62
N ILE A 22 -2.61 0.67 10.22
CA ILE A 22 -4.06 0.58 10.00
C ILE A 22 -4.46 1.11 8.62
N SER A 23 -3.69 2.04 8.05
CA SER A 23 -3.92 2.61 6.73
C SER A 23 -2.62 2.91 5.99
N ALA A 24 -2.68 2.89 4.67
CA ALA A 24 -1.60 3.22 3.75
C ALA A 24 -2.15 3.76 2.43
N THR A 25 -1.31 4.40 1.61
CA THR A 25 -1.70 4.78 0.24
C THR A 25 -1.36 3.67 -0.75
N VAL A 26 -2.08 3.59 -1.86
CA VAL A 26 -1.76 2.69 -2.97
C VAL A 26 -0.35 2.96 -3.52
N ASN A 27 0.35 1.91 -3.94
CA ASN A 27 1.74 1.92 -4.41
C ASN A 27 2.77 2.34 -3.36
N SER A 28 2.47 2.12 -2.07
CA SER A 28 3.41 2.34 -0.97
C SER A 28 3.88 1.00 -0.38
N THR A 29 5.10 1.02 0.17
CA THR A 29 5.60 -0.10 0.97
C THR A 29 5.13 0.07 2.40
N ILE A 30 4.55 -0.98 2.98
CA ILE A 30 4.24 -1.06 4.40
C ILE A 30 5.03 -2.20 5.06
N THR A 31 5.34 -2.03 6.34
CA THR A 31 6.11 -2.98 7.11
C THR A 31 5.21 -3.71 8.10
N ILE A 32 5.20 -5.04 8.02
CA ILE A 32 4.54 -5.93 8.99
C ILE A 32 5.60 -6.42 9.97
N ASN A 33 5.34 -6.25 11.27
CA ASN A 33 6.16 -6.78 12.35
C ASN A 33 5.40 -7.87 13.10
N GLY A 34 6.11 -8.71 13.84
CA GLY A 34 5.47 -9.66 14.72
C GLY A 34 6.46 -10.57 15.43
N THR A 35 5.93 -11.50 16.20
CA THR A 35 6.70 -12.51 16.94
C THR A 35 6.16 -13.90 16.69
N LEU A 36 7.04 -14.91 16.73
CA LEU A 36 6.69 -16.31 16.83
C LEU A 36 7.27 -16.87 18.13
N MET A 37 6.39 -17.28 19.04
CA MET A 37 6.76 -17.81 20.36
C MET A 37 6.28 -19.25 20.52
N ASP A 38 6.98 -20.04 21.34
CA ASP A 38 6.48 -21.31 21.86
C ASP A 38 5.50 -21.10 23.04
N ALA A 39 4.92 -22.18 23.54
CA ALA A 39 3.98 -22.15 24.67
C ALA A 39 4.59 -21.71 26.02
N SER A 40 5.93 -21.54 26.09
CA SER A 40 6.66 -21.05 27.27
C SER A 40 7.19 -19.62 27.07
N ASP A 41 6.65 -18.89 26.08
CA ASP A 41 7.04 -17.53 25.71
C ASP A 41 8.50 -17.38 25.24
N ASN A 42 9.14 -18.46 24.75
CA ASN A 42 10.45 -18.35 24.12
C ASN A 42 10.33 -18.09 22.62
N GLY A 43 11.19 -17.21 22.11
CA GLY A 43 11.29 -16.91 20.69
C GLY A 43 11.76 -18.10 19.86
N ILE A 44 11.02 -18.44 18.81
CA ILE A 44 11.41 -19.48 17.87
C ILE A 44 12.27 -18.83 16.78
N ALA A 45 13.58 -19.05 16.83
CA ALA A 45 14.54 -18.42 15.92
C ALA A 45 14.69 -19.13 14.56
N ASN A 46 15.03 -18.36 13.52
CA ASN A 46 15.25 -18.84 12.15
C ASN A 46 14.06 -19.59 11.54
N ALA A 47 12.85 -19.37 12.05
CA ALA A 47 11.62 -19.91 11.48
C ALA A 47 11.22 -19.09 10.25
N THR A 48 10.80 -19.76 9.18
CA THR A 48 10.26 -19.09 7.99
C THR A 48 8.82 -18.67 8.23
N ILE A 49 8.53 -17.39 8.05
CA ILE A 49 7.19 -16.80 8.15
C ILE A 49 6.73 -16.41 6.74
N THR A 50 5.50 -16.78 6.40
CA THR A 50 4.84 -16.37 5.15
C THR A 50 3.81 -15.29 5.46
N VAL A 51 3.91 -14.15 4.79
CA VAL A 51 2.94 -13.06 4.79
C VAL A 51 2.23 -13.05 3.44
N VAL A 52 0.92 -13.24 3.44
CA VAL A 52 0.07 -13.24 2.24
C VAL A 52 -0.72 -11.94 2.21
N PHE A 53 -0.56 -11.17 1.13
CA PHE A 53 -1.26 -9.90 0.93
C PHE A 53 -1.62 -9.74 -0.55
N GLU A 54 -2.86 -9.34 -0.84
CA GLU A 54 -3.38 -9.19 -2.22
C GLU A 54 -3.15 -10.44 -3.10
N GLY A 55 -3.18 -11.63 -2.49
CA GLY A 55 -2.93 -12.91 -3.18
C GLY A 55 -1.47 -13.19 -3.52
N LYS A 56 -0.52 -12.38 -3.02
CA LYS A 56 0.92 -12.58 -3.17
C LYS A 56 1.56 -13.00 -1.86
N ASP A 57 2.49 -13.94 -1.97
CA ASP A 57 3.29 -14.43 -0.85
C ASP A 57 4.60 -13.63 -0.71
N TYR A 58 4.90 -13.26 0.53
CA TYR A 58 6.14 -12.65 0.97
C TYR A 58 6.72 -13.50 2.09
N THR A 59 8.04 -13.68 2.13
CA THR A 59 8.69 -14.55 3.13
C THR A 59 9.74 -13.78 3.92
N THR A 60 9.78 -14.02 5.22
CA THR A 60 10.83 -13.52 6.12
C THR A 60 11.23 -14.60 7.11
N THR A 61 12.24 -14.33 7.94
CA THR A 61 12.71 -15.26 8.98
C THR A 61 12.75 -14.58 10.34
N THR A 62 12.41 -15.32 11.39
CA THR A 62 12.51 -14.83 12.76
C THR A 62 13.96 -14.73 13.23
N ASN A 63 14.26 -13.73 14.05
CA ASN A 63 15.55 -13.58 14.73
C ASN A 63 15.62 -14.41 16.03
N GLY A 64 16.69 -14.25 16.81
CA GLY A 64 16.90 -14.96 18.07
C GLY A 64 15.81 -14.78 19.13
N ASP A 65 15.08 -13.67 19.10
CA ASP A 65 13.96 -13.36 20.01
C ASP A 65 12.60 -13.76 19.40
N GLY A 66 12.59 -14.52 18.30
CA GLY A 66 11.37 -14.88 17.59
C GLY A 66 10.73 -13.74 16.79
N LYS A 67 11.35 -12.57 16.71
CA LYS A 67 10.80 -11.39 16.00
C LYS A 67 11.04 -11.49 14.50
N PHE A 68 10.05 -11.08 13.71
CA PHE A 68 10.18 -10.94 12.27
C PHE A 68 9.71 -9.57 11.80
N THR A 69 10.22 -9.16 10.63
CA THR A 69 9.81 -7.97 9.89
C THR A 69 9.67 -8.34 8.42
N CYS A 70 8.60 -7.90 7.77
CA CYS A 70 8.32 -8.17 6.36
C CYS A 70 7.75 -6.92 5.68
N ASP A 71 8.41 -6.45 4.63
CA ASP A 71 7.92 -5.37 3.79
C ASP A 71 7.03 -5.91 2.66
N ILE A 72 5.84 -5.34 2.53
CA ILE A 72 4.87 -5.66 1.47
C ILE A 72 4.47 -4.36 0.74
N MET A 73 3.94 -4.49 -0.48
CA MET A 73 3.60 -3.35 -1.33
C MET A 73 2.10 -3.33 -1.59
N THR A 74 1.46 -2.18 -1.37
CA THR A 74 0.04 -1.97 -1.68
C THR A 74 -0.16 -1.72 -3.17
N THR A 75 -1.13 -2.38 -3.80
CA THR A 75 -1.41 -2.19 -5.23
C THR A 75 -2.87 -1.93 -5.54
N THR A 76 -3.78 -2.32 -4.64
CA THR A 76 -5.22 -2.18 -4.81
C THR A 76 -5.81 -1.33 -3.70
N VAL A 77 -6.62 -0.34 -4.08
CA VAL A 77 -7.38 0.50 -3.14
C VAL A 77 -8.55 -0.32 -2.57
N GLY A 78 -8.75 -0.25 -1.26
CA GLY A 78 -9.85 -0.93 -0.58
C GLY A 78 -9.76 -0.84 0.93
N ASP A 79 -10.88 -1.09 1.60
CA ASP A 79 -10.98 -1.07 3.06
C ASP A 79 -10.85 -2.48 3.61
N ASN A 80 -10.24 -2.60 4.79
CA ASN A 80 -10.04 -3.83 5.55
C ASN A 80 -9.42 -4.98 4.72
N ILE A 81 -8.41 -4.67 3.91
CA ILE A 81 -7.72 -5.69 3.10
C ILE A 81 -6.95 -6.62 4.05
N PRO A 82 -7.19 -7.95 4.01
CA PRO A 82 -6.57 -8.87 4.96
C PRO A 82 -5.09 -9.11 4.63
N VAL A 83 -4.26 -9.11 5.67
CA VAL A 83 -2.88 -9.58 5.65
C VAL A 83 -2.83 -10.85 6.51
N THR A 84 -2.58 -12.00 5.88
CA THR A 84 -2.45 -13.27 6.60
C THR A 84 -0.99 -13.55 6.88
N VAL A 85 -0.62 -13.70 8.14
CA VAL A 85 0.72 -14.08 8.57
C VAL A 85 0.67 -15.52 9.08
N ARG A 86 1.54 -16.40 8.57
CA ARG A 86 1.49 -17.83 8.87
C ARG A 86 2.89 -18.42 9.06
N TYR A 87 2.98 -19.26 10.08
CA TYR A 87 4.06 -20.21 10.28
C TYR A 87 3.52 -21.63 10.06
N ASP A 88 4.18 -22.40 9.19
CA ASP A 88 3.68 -23.72 8.73
C ASP A 88 3.96 -24.84 9.73
N GLY A 89 4.69 -24.54 10.81
CA GLY A 89 5.20 -25.54 11.73
C GLY A 89 6.45 -26.25 11.18
N ASN A 90 7.01 -27.12 12.01
CA ASN A 90 8.09 -28.04 11.64
C ASN A 90 7.96 -29.33 12.48
N ASP A 91 8.99 -30.18 12.53
CA ASP A 91 8.94 -31.43 13.29
C ASP A 91 8.80 -31.25 14.82
N THR A 92 9.18 -30.08 15.33
CA THR A 92 9.12 -29.71 16.76
C THR A 92 7.89 -28.88 17.10
N TYR A 93 7.55 -27.91 16.25
CA TYR A 93 6.57 -26.87 16.54
C TYR A 93 5.33 -26.99 15.65
N MET A 94 4.16 -26.74 16.22
CA MET A 94 2.89 -26.66 15.50
C MET A 94 2.82 -25.39 14.65
N ALA A 95 1.99 -25.44 13.60
CA ALA A 95 1.66 -24.29 12.78
C ALA A 95 0.81 -23.27 13.56
N SER A 96 0.94 -21.99 13.22
CA SER A 96 0.13 -20.89 13.75
C SER A 96 -0.07 -19.81 12.70
N SER A 97 -1.13 -19.01 12.83
CA SER A 97 -1.46 -17.94 11.90
C SER A 97 -2.19 -16.79 12.60
N GLU A 98 -1.99 -15.58 12.11
CA GLU A 98 -2.68 -14.36 12.54
C GLU A 98 -3.16 -13.60 11.30
N ILE A 99 -4.28 -12.88 11.42
CA ILE A 99 -4.80 -12.02 10.36
C ILE A 99 -4.99 -10.62 10.91
N ILE A 100 -4.33 -9.66 10.28
CA ILE A 100 -4.59 -8.22 10.48
C ILE A 100 -5.23 -7.63 9.22
N SER A 101 -5.71 -6.41 9.31
CA SER A 101 -6.27 -5.68 8.18
C SER A 101 -5.58 -4.33 7.99
N VAL A 102 -5.52 -3.88 6.74
CA VAL A 102 -5.05 -2.54 6.37
C VAL A 102 -6.04 -1.90 5.40
N ASP A 103 -6.32 -0.62 5.61
CA ASP A 103 -7.02 0.22 4.63
C ASP A 103 -6.03 0.77 3.62
N VAL A 104 -6.31 0.63 2.32
CA VAL A 104 -5.47 1.17 1.25
C VAL A 104 -6.22 2.29 0.53
N GLU A 105 -5.73 3.50 0.71
CA GLU A 105 -6.32 4.73 0.20
C GLU A 105 -5.74 5.12 -1.17
N LYS A 106 -6.49 5.93 -1.92
CA LYS A 106 -5.98 6.54 -3.15
C LYS A 106 -4.91 7.58 -2.82
N LEU A 107 -3.98 7.79 -3.75
CA LEU A 107 -3.13 8.98 -3.71
C LEU A 107 -4.02 10.22 -3.96
N GLY A 108 -4.05 11.13 -2.99
CA GLY A 108 -4.71 12.43 -3.13
C GLY A 108 -4.03 13.27 -4.22
N SER A 109 -4.82 14.13 -4.88
CA SER A 109 -4.32 15.04 -5.91
C SER A 109 -4.87 16.45 -5.69
N GLU A 110 -4.02 17.45 -5.86
CA GLU A 110 -4.36 18.86 -5.82
C GLU A 110 -4.31 19.45 -7.24
N LEU A 111 -5.37 20.17 -7.63
CA LEU A 111 -5.45 20.90 -8.89
C LEU A 111 -5.62 22.39 -8.59
N THR A 112 -4.66 23.19 -9.03
CA THR A 112 -4.69 24.65 -8.86
C THR A 112 -4.85 25.35 -10.20
N LEU A 113 -5.40 26.57 -10.17
CA LEU A 113 -5.46 27.46 -11.32
C LEU A 113 -4.62 28.70 -11.02
N ASN A 114 -3.79 29.08 -12.00
CA ASN A 114 -3.13 30.37 -11.98
C ASN A 114 -4.17 31.49 -12.20
N PRO A 115 -3.94 32.70 -11.68
CA PRO A 115 -4.80 33.84 -11.93
C PRO A 115 -5.01 34.07 -13.43
N VAL A 116 -6.26 34.25 -13.84
CA VAL A 116 -6.64 34.57 -15.22
C VAL A 116 -7.05 36.03 -15.27
N ASN A 117 -6.38 36.81 -16.12
CA ASN A 117 -6.68 38.23 -16.30
C ASN A 117 -7.82 38.43 -17.30
N ASN A 118 -8.58 39.52 -17.15
CA ASN A 118 -9.53 39.96 -18.15
C ASN A 118 -8.83 40.18 -19.50
N THR A 119 -9.53 39.86 -20.58
CA THR A 119 -9.05 40.04 -21.95
C THR A 119 -10.12 40.73 -22.78
N ASP A 120 -9.71 41.37 -23.87
CA ASP A 120 -10.63 42.00 -24.81
C ASP A 120 -11.43 40.96 -25.62
N ILE A 121 -12.60 41.37 -26.09
CA ILE A 121 -13.42 40.57 -27.00
C ILE A 121 -12.60 40.14 -28.23
N ASN A 122 -12.74 38.89 -28.66
CA ASN A 122 -11.97 38.26 -29.74
C ASN A 122 -10.46 38.09 -29.53
N SER A 123 -9.92 38.48 -28.37
CA SER A 123 -8.53 38.19 -27.99
C SER A 123 -8.38 36.78 -27.43
N THR A 124 -7.14 36.33 -27.24
CA THR A 124 -6.85 35.05 -26.59
C THR A 124 -6.46 35.25 -25.12
N VAL A 125 -6.76 34.26 -24.29
CA VAL A 125 -6.35 34.18 -22.89
C VAL A 125 -5.80 32.80 -22.58
N ASP A 126 -4.75 32.74 -21.78
CA ASP A 126 -4.18 31.49 -21.30
C ASP A 126 -4.81 31.12 -19.96
N VAL A 127 -5.39 29.93 -19.89
CA VAL A 127 -5.80 29.29 -18.63
C VAL A 127 -4.77 28.23 -18.33
N SER A 128 -4.11 28.35 -17.18
CA SER A 128 -3.04 27.45 -16.76
C SER A 128 -3.12 27.16 -15.28
N GLY A 129 -2.37 26.16 -14.84
CA GLY A 129 -2.30 25.76 -13.45
C GLY A 129 -1.36 24.59 -13.25
N LEU A 130 -1.44 23.97 -12.07
CA LEU A 130 -0.62 22.84 -11.66
C LEU A 130 -1.50 21.70 -11.15
N LEU A 131 -1.18 20.47 -11.55
CA LEU A 131 -1.67 19.24 -10.95
C LEU A 131 -0.53 18.53 -10.21
N SER A 132 -0.72 18.28 -8.91
CA SER A 132 0.26 17.62 -8.05
C SER A 132 -0.39 16.61 -7.12
N GLU A 133 0.40 15.70 -6.56
CA GLU A 133 0.00 14.88 -5.42
C GLU A 133 -0.23 15.77 -4.19
N GLU A 134 -1.36 15.58 -3.49
CA GLU A 134 -1.83 16.47 -2.42
C GLU A 134 -0.87 16.59 -1.23
N TYR A 135 -0.15 15.51 -0.89
CA TYR A 135 0.70 15.49 0.32
C TYR A 135 2.18 15.71 0.04
N THR A 136 2.66 15.24 -1.12
CA THR A 136 4.09 15.33 -1.48
C THR A 136 4.39 16.54 -2.35
N GLN A 137 3.36 17.21 -2.88
CA GLN A 137 3.46 18.22 -3.94
C GLN A 137 4.25 17.75 -5.17
N LYS A 138 4.38 16.43 -5.36
CA LYS A 138 5.03 15.85 -6.52
C LYS A 138 4.15 16.07 -7.75
N ALA A 139 4.77 16.51 -8.84
CA ALA A 139 4.09 16.71 -10.11
C ALA A 139 3.40 15.42 -10.61
N ILE A 140 2.15 15.54 -11.05
CA ILE A 140 1.44 14.46 -11.74
C ILE A 140 1.49 14.74 -13.25
N ALA A 141 2.44 14.08 -13.93
CA ALA A 141 2.70 14.27 -15.36
C ALA A 141 1.74 13.48 -16.25
N ASN A 142 1.63 13.90 -17.53
CA ASN A 142 0.89 13.21 -18.60
C ASN A 142 -0.57 12.87 -18.25
N SER A 143 -1.19 13.67 -17.37
CA SER A 143 -2.57 13.51 -16.94
C SER A 143 -3.48 14.47 -17.68
N THR A 144 -4.66 14.00 -18.07
CA THR A 144 -5.65 14.85 -18.77
C THR A 144 -6.31 15.79 -17.78
N VAL A 145 -6.22 17.08 -18.04
CA VAL A 145 -6.96 18.14 -17.34
C VAL A 145 -8.04 18.68 -18.27
N THR A 146 -9.27 18.69 -17.79
CA THR A 146 -10.42 19.29 -18.50
C THR A 146 -10.74 20.65 -17.90
N ILE A 147 -10.55 21.70 -18.68
CA ILE A 147 -10.90 23.08 -18.34
C ILE A 147 -12.25 23.40 -18.97
N LYS A 148 -13.22 23.84 -18.16
CA LYS A 148 -14.53 24.28 -18.63
C LYS A 148 -14.63 25.80 -18.57
N VAL A 149 -14.87 26.42 -19.70
CA VAL A 149 -15.17 27.86 -19.82
C VAL A 149 -16.51 27.97 -20.53
N ASP A 150 -17.52 28.47 -19.82
CA ASP A 150 -18.92 28.48 -20.25
C ASP A 150 -19.41 27.04 -20.63
N PRO A 151 -20.17 26.76 -21.72
CA PRO A 151 -20.53 25.38 -22.07
C PRO A 151 -19.40 24.61 -22.77
N ILE A 152 -18.23 25.23 -23.01
CA ILE A 152 -17.15 24.64 -23.81
C ILE A 152 -16.13 23.95 -22.89
N SER A 153 -15.72 22.75 -23.26
CA SER A 153 -14.66 21.99 -22.58
C SER A 153 -13.39 21.94 -23.43
N TYR A 154 -12.26 22.19 -22.78
CA TYR A 154 -10.92 22.11 -23.37
C TYR A 154 -10.12 21.07 -22.60
N ASN A 155 -9.48 20.15 -23.32
CA ASN A 155 -8.60 19.14 -22.72
C ASN A 155 -7.15 19.49 -23.01
N THR A 156 -6.30 19.28 -22.03
CA THR A 156 -4.84 19.39 -22.17
C THR A 156 -4.17 18.33 -21.31
N LEU A 157 -2.89 18.08 -21.53
CA LEU A 157 -2.08 17.20 -20.70
C LEU A 157 -1.18 18.03 -19.80
N THR A 158 -0.92 17.52 -18.61
CA THR A 158 0.13 18.05 -17.74
C THR A 158 1.51 17.69 -18.28
N ASP A 159 2.46 18.61 -18.19
CA ASP A 159 3.87 18.36 -18.49
C ASP A 159 4.56 17.55 -17.37
N ASP A 160 5.87 17.28 -17.52
CA ASP A 160 6.65 16.54 -16.52
C ASP A 160 6.72 17.22 -15.15
N ASN A 161 6.41 18.52 -15.09
CA ASN A 161 6.34 19.32 -13.87
C ASN A 161 4.89 19.50 -13.38
N GLY A 162 3.91 18.82 -13.98
CA GLY A 162 2.50 18.89 -13.60
C GLY A 162 1.78 20.13 -14.11
N ASN A 163 2.44 21.00 -14.88
CA ASN A 163 1.82 22.22 -15.39
C ASN A 163 0.92 21.89 -16.57
N PHE A 164 -0.22 22.56 -16.65
CA PHE A 164 -1.11 22.48 -17.79
C PHE A 164 -1.46 23.88 -18.31
N LYS A 165 -1.78 23.96 -19.61
CA LYS A 165 -2.16 25.21 -20.27
C LYS A 165 -3.11 24.95 -21.42
N VAL A 166 -4.11 25.82 -21.56
CA VAL A 166 -4.95 25.97 -22.76
C VAL A 166 -5.03 27.45 -23.11
N THR A 167 -4.88 27.76 -24.39
CA THR A 167 -5.15 29.10 -24.94
C THR A 167 -6.57 29.13 -25.50
N ILE A 168 -7.41 30.00 -24.96
CA ILE A 168 -8.84 30.12 -25.28
C ILE A 168 -9.08 31.46 -25.98
N LYS A 169 -9.85 31.47 -27.07
CA LYS A 169 -10.29 32.72 -27.70
C LYS A 169 -11.56 33.21 -27.02
N ALA A 170 -11.54 34.43 -26.49
CA ALA A 170 -12.69 35.09 -25.91
C ALA A 170 -13.79 35.26 -26.97
N ALA A 171 -14.97 34.72 -26.67
CA ALA A 171 -16.13 34.82 -27.54
C ALA A 171 -16.67 36.27 -27.59
N ALA A 172 -17.43 36.56 -28.63
CA ALA A 172 -18.09 37.85 -28.83
C ALA A 172 -19.46 37.92 -28.15
#